data_AF-A0A2C9L6X2-F1
#
_entry.id   AF-A0A2C9L6X2-F1
#
_cell.length_a   1.000
_cell.length_b   1.000
_cell.length_c   1.000
_cell.angle_alpha   90.00
_cell.angle_beta   90.00
_cell.angle_gamma   90.00
#
_symmetry.space_group_name_H-M   'P 1'
#
loop_
_entity.id
_entity.type
_entity.pdbx_description
1 polymer ?
#
loop_
_entity_poly.entity_id
_entity_poly.type
_entity_poly.pdbx_seq_one_letter_code
_entity_poly.pdbx_strand_id
1 'polypeptide(L)'
;MECNISGCPYFNAFKKFYTYDCVDKNTIEFSCLNNFHYVSGNVTSSCINNTWTSEEAIVCEVDYLMQSSILAPLIAGSTIFLCFIFLFIDLYLYRLDSIRIHNSAVRRHWHCGPLREEKEI
;
A
#
# COMPACT_ATOMS: atom_id res chain seq x y z
N MET A 1 -19.98 40.20 24.96
CA MET A 1 -19.98 39.31 23.79
C MET A 1 -18.57 39.31 23.22
N GLU A 2 -17.86 38.21 23.03
CA GLU A 2 -18.31 36.83 22.87
C GLU A 2 -17.05 35.98 22.56
N CYS A 3 -17.12 34.66 22.75
CA CYS A 3 -16.02 33.77 22.37
C CYS A 3 -15.58 34.06 20.94
N ASN A 4 -14.27 34.26 20.73
CA ASN A 4 -13.76 34.71 19.45
C ASN A 4 -12.87 33.64 18.80
N ILE A 5 -13.30 33.16 17.62
CA ILE A 5 -12.58 32.24 16.75
C ILE A 5 -12.07 32.98 15.50
N SER A 6 -11.90 34.31 15.58
CA SER A 6 -11.76 35.23 14.45
C SER A 6 -10.66 34.82 13.49
N GLY A 7 -11.09 34.22 12.38
CA GLY A 7 -10.30 33.95 11.21
C GLY A 7 -10.60 32.60 10.56
N CYS A 8 -11.19 31.64 11.29
CA CYS A 8 -11.17 30.21 10.91
C CYS A 8 -11.66 29.89 9.49
N PRO A 9 -10.74 29.47 8.60
CA PRO A 9 -11.05 28.76 7.36
C PRO A 9 -10.87 27.24 7.50
N TYR A 10 -10.16 26.79 8.53
CA TYR A 10 -9.84 25.44 8.98
C TYR A 10 -8.74 25.63 10.04
N PHE A 11 -8.81 25.03 11.23
CA PHE A 11 -7.69 25.09 12.18
C PHE A 11 -7.24 23.68 12.53
N ASN A 12 -6.11 23.27 11.96
CA ASN A 12 -5.40 22.09 12.41
C ASN A 12 -4.68 22.43 13.71
N ALA A 13 -5.29 22.08 14.84
CA ALA A 13 -4.54 21.96 16.08
C ALA A 13 -3.59 20.76 15.92
N PHE A 14 -2.36 21.00 15.49
CA PHE A 14 -1.27 20.02 15.28
C PHE A 14 -0.88 19.18 16.53
N LYS A 15 -1.74 19.14 17.54
CA LYS A 15 -1.62 18.37 18.77
C LYS A 15 -2.81 17.45 19.05
N LYS A 16 -3.86 17.46 18.21
CA LYS A 16 -5.11 16.72 18.44
C LYS A 16 -5.60 16.03 17.17
N PHE A 17 -6.13 14.81 17.28
CA PHE A 17 -6.54 13.95 16.16
C PHE A 17 -7.88 14.35 15.49
N TYR A 18 -8.25 15.63 15.58
CA TYR A 18 -9.51 16.18 15.08
C TYR A 18 -9.31 17.57 14.49
N THR A 19 -10.23 17.96 13.63
CA THR A 19 -10.40 19.29 13.07
C THR A 19 -11.70 19.90 13.56
N TYR A 20 -11.88 21.20 13.40
CA TYR A 20 -13.14 21.85 13.72
C TYR A 20 -13.46 22.93 12.70
N ASP A 21 -14.76 23.08 12.43
CA ASP A 21 -15.32 24.06 11.52
C ASP A 21 -16.34 24.93 12.24
N CYS A 22 -16.42 26.20 11.84
CA CYS A 22 -17.36 27.15 12.41
C CYS A 22 -18.69 27.06 11.66
N VAL A 23 -19.72 26.55 12.33
CA VAL A 23 -21.09 26.58 11.81
C VAL A 23 -21.67 27.99 11.92
N ASP A 24 -21.43 28.64 13.08
CA ASP A 24 -21.89 29.99 13.39
C ASP A 24 -20.80 30.79 14.12
N LYS A 25 -21.02 32.09 14.34
CA LYS A 25 -20.11 32.93 15.16
C LYS A 25 -19.91 32.39 16.58
N ASN A 26 -20.89 31.65 17.10
CA ASN A 26 -20.91 31.14 18.46
C ASN A 26 -20.94 29.60 18.52
N THR A 27 -20.80 28.89 17.39
CA THR A 27 -20.92 27.43 17.33
C THR A 27 -19.83 26.82 16.45
N ILE A 28 -19.14 25.81 16.97
CA ILE A 28 -18.17 24.98 16.23
C ILE A 28 -18.58 23.52 16.22
N GLU A 29 -18.25 22.84 15.13
CA GLU A 29 -18.41 21.41 14.95
C GLU A 29 -17.03 20.77 14.80
N PHE A 30 -16.80 19.66 15.49
CA PHE A 30 -15.57 18.89 15.45
C PHE A 30 -15.72 17.69 14.52
N SER A 31 -14.67 17.39 13.76
CA SER A 31 -14.58 16.23 12.88
C SER A 31 -13.26 15.50 13.10
N CYS A 32 -13.25 14.17 13.00
CA CYS A 32 -12.00 13.42 13.08
C CYS A 32 -11.18 13.58 11.80
N LEU A 33 -9.85 13.53 11.94
CA LEU A 33 -8.95 13.52 10.78
C LEU A 33 -9.15 12.27 9.93
N ASN A 34 -8.70 12.33 8.67
CA ASN A 34 -8.77 11.17 7.78
C ASN A 34 -7.98 9.99 8.37
N ASN A 35 -8.54 8.78 8.31
CA ASN A 35 -8.09 7.57 9.04
C ASN A 35 -8.32 7.59 10.56
N PHE A 36 -9.24 8.42 11.06
CA PHE A 36 -9.69 8.35 12.44
C PHE A 36 -11.21 8.33 12.51
N HIS A 37 -11.77 7.49 13.39
CA HIS A 37 -13.21 7.45 13.65
C HIS A 37 -13.53 8.07 15.01
N TYR A 38 -14.75 8.60 15.11
CA TYR A 38 -15.29 9.15 16.36
C TYR A 38 -15.59 8.03 17.36
N VAL A 39 -15.09 8.19 18.59
CA VAL A 39 -15.31 7.25 19.70
C VAL A 39 -16.22 7.85 20.75
N SER A 40 -15.94 9.08 21.19
CA SER A 40 -16.67 9.74 22.27
C SER A 40 -16.44 11.26 22.31
N GLY A 41 -17.24 11.99 23.09
CA GLY A 41 -17.10 13.44 23.31
C GLY A 41 -18.15 14.28 22.56
N ASN A 42 -18.10 15.60 22.75
CA ASN A 42 -19.09 16.48 22.14
C ASN A 42 -18.66 16.93 20.75
N VAL A 43 -19.44 16.52 19.74
CA VAL A 43 -19.22 16.88 18.33
C VAL A 43 -19.44 18.37 18.09
N THR A 44 -20.18 19.06 18.95
CA THR A 44 -20.45 20.49 18.82
C THR A 44 -20.09 21.23 20.10
N SER A 45 -19.48 22.41 19.98
CA SER A 45 -19.26 23.35 21.08
C SER A 45 -19.97 24.67 20.81
N SER A 46 -20.68 25.18 21.81
CA SER A 46 -21.30 26.50 21.76
C SER A 46 -20.64 27.47 22.75
N CYS A 47 -20.54 28.73 22.35
CA CYS A 47 -20.08 29.80 23.20
C CYS A 47 -21.21 30.27 24.13
N ILE A 48 -21.04 30.11 25.44
CA ILE A 48 -21.94 30.66 26.45
C ILE A 48 -21.11 31.43 27.46
N ASN A 49 -21.49 32.67 27.79
CA ASN A 49 -20.81 33.50 28.80
C ASN A 49 -19.28 33.61 28.62
N ASN A 50 -18.82 33.73 27.37
CA ASN A 50 -17.39 33.84 27.01
C ASN A 50 -16.56 32.56 27.26
N THR A 51 -17.23 31.43 27.44
CA THR A 51 -16.62 30.10 27.61
C THR A 51 -17.21 29.09 26.61
N TRP A 52 -16.37 28.23 26.06
CA TRP A 52 -16.80 27.11 25.23
C TRP A 52 -17.37 26.01 26.11
N THR A 53 -18.58 25.53 25.79
CA THR A 53 -19.31 24.54 26.59
C THR A 53 -18.70 23.15 26.56
N SER A 54 -17.91 22.80 25.54
CA SER A 54 -17.19 21.52 25.50
C SER A 54 -15.75 21.69 26.03
N GLU A 55 -15.52 21.37 27.30
CA GLU A 55 -14.15 21.20 27.82
C GLU A 55 -13.48 19.93 27.25
N GLU A 56 -14.29 18.91 26.96
CA GLU A 56 -13.86 17.67 26.32
C GLU A 56 -14.13 17.74 24.82
N ALA A 57 -13.09 18.08 24.07
CA ALA A 57 -13.11 17.94 22.62
C ALA A 57 -13.19 16.46 22.23
N ILE A 58 -13.77 16.18 21.07
CA ILE A 58 -14.00 14.81 20.59
C ILE A 58 -12.76 13.92 20.70
N VAL A 59 -12.99 12.64 20.99
CA VAL A 59 -11.99 11.59 21.01
C VAL A 59 -12.09 10.82 19.70
N CYS A 60 -10.98 10.81 18.97
CA CYS A 60 -10.84 10.10 17.70
C CYS A 60 -9.81 8.99 17.84
N GLU A 61 -10.12 7.79 17.34
CA GLU A 61 -9.23 6.62 17.33
C GLU A 61 -8.85 6.24 15.89
N VAL A 62 -7.69 5.59 15.73
CA VAL A 62 -7.12 5.26 14.42
C VAL A 62 -7.96 4.18 13.71
N ASP A 63 -8.36 4.46 12.48
CA ASP A 63 -8.92 3.45 11.56
C ASP A 63 -7.80 2.63 10.92
N TYR A 64 -7.52 1.48 11.53
CA TYR A 64 -6.56 0.50 10.99
C TYR A 64 -6.96 -0.06 9.62
N LEU A 65 -8.22 0.13 9.22
CA LEU A 65 -8.78 -0.40 7.98
C LEU A 65 -8.17 0.27 6.74
N MET A 66 -7.92 1.59 6.76
CA MET A 66 -7.48 2.32 5.56
C MET A 66 -5.98 2.13 5.25
N GLN A 67 -5.15 1.79 6.23
CA GLN A 67 -3.76 1.42 5.99
C GLN A 67 -3.62 0.00 5.43
N SER A 68 -4.55 -0.89 5.80
CA SER A 68 -4.52 -2.30 5.40
C SER A 68 -4.75 -2.51 3.89
N SER A 69 -5.59 -1.67 3.25
CA SER A 69 -5.96 -1.80 1.84
C SER A 69 -4.84 -1.43 0.86
N ILE A 70 -3.80 -0.73 1.30
CA ILE A 70 -2.65 -0.33 0.46
C ILE A 70 -1.45 -1.25 0.71
N LEU A 71 -1.19 -1.57 1.97
CA LEU A 71 0.01 -2.33 2.33
C LEU A 71 -0.09 -3.81 1.95
N ALA A 72 -1.24 -4.43 2.16
CA ALA A 72 -1.47 -5.83 1.83
C ALA A 72 -1.31 -6.14 0.33
N PRO A 73 -1.92 -5.39 -0.62
CA PRO A 73 -1.74 -5.67 -2.04
C PRO A 73 -0.33 -5.33 -2.54
N LEU A 74 0.37 -4.35 -1.95
CA LEU A 74 1.77 -4.08 -2.30
C LEU A 74 2.67 -5.27 -1.94
N ILE A 75 2.51 -5.83 -0.74
CA ILE A 75 3.28 -7.00 -0.31
C ILE A 75 2.91 -8.21 -1.17
N ALA A 76 1.62 -8.49 -1.36
CA ALA A 76 1.16 -9.61 -2.18
C ALA A 76 1.59 -9.50 -3.65
N GLY A 77 1.51 -8.30 -4.24
CA GLY A 77 1.96 -8.05 -5.61
C GLY A 77 3.47 -8.26 -5.76
N SER A 78 4.26 -7.79 -4.80
CA SER A 78 5.72 -7.95 -4.80
C SER A 78 6.14 -9.42 -4.71
N THR A 79 5.54 -10.20 -3.81
CA THR A 79 5.87 -11.63 -3.66
C THR A 79 5.48 -12.42 -4.91
N ILE A 80 4.29 -12.18 -5.47
CA ILE A 80 3.84 -12.81 -6.70
C ILE A 80 4.79 -12.48 -7.86
N PHE A 81 5.21 -11.21 -7.98
CA PHE A 81 6.12 -10.78 -9.04
C PHE A 81 7.49 -11.46 -8.95
N LEU A 82 8.05 -11.58 -7.73
CA LEU A 82 9.29 -12.32 -7.52
C LEU A 82 9.14 -13.80 -7.90
N CYS A 83 8.04 -14.44 -7.51
CA CYS A 83 7.76 -15.82 -7.92
C CYS A 83 7.71 -15.97 -9.44
N PHE A 84 7.06 -15.04 -10.16
CA PHE A 84 7.04 -15.04 -11.61
C PHE A 84 8.44 -14.89 -12.20
N ILE A 85 9.26 -13.97 -11.68
CA ILE A 85 10.64 -13.80 -12.15
C ILE A 85 11.43 -15.10 -12.01
N PHE A 86 11.34 -15.77 -10.85
CA PHE A 86 12.02 -17.06 -10.65
C PHE A 86 11.54 -18.11 -11.64
N LEU A 87 10.22 -18.24 -11.86
CA LEU A 87 9.67 -19.16 -12.85
C LEU A 87 10.15 -18.84 -14.27
N PHE A 88 10.22 -17.56 -14.65
CA PHE A 88 10.74 -17.15 -15.95
C PHE A 88 12.23 -17.46 -16.10
N ILE A 89 13.03 -17.25 -15.05
CA ILE A 89 14.46 -17.59 -15.05
C ILE A 89 14.63 -19.10 -15.19
N ASP A 90 13.91 -19.91 -14.42
CA ASP A 90 13.98 -21.37 -14.49
C ASP A 90 13.57 -21.89 -15.87
N LEU A 91 12.48 -21.37 -16.43
CA LEU A 91 12.05 -21.70 -17.80
C LEU A 91 13.08 -21.27 -18.86
N TYR A 92 13.70 -20.11 -18.67
CA TYR A 92 14.73 -19.60 -19.57
C TYR A 92 15.99 -20.46 -19.52
N LEU A 93 16.45 -20.82 -18.32
CA LEU A 93 17.59 -21.73 -18.12
C LEU A 93 17.29 -23.12 -18.66
N TYR A 94 16.07 -23.64 -18.44
CA TYR A 94 15.62 -24.91 -19.00
C TYR A 94 15.63 -24.90 -20.54
N ARG A 95 15.13 -23.83 -21.16
CA ARG A 95 15.19 -23.63 -22.63
C ARG A 95 16.63 -23.62 -23.13
N LEU A 96 17.51 -22.87 -22.47
CA LEU A 96 18.92 -22.80 -22.83
C LEU A 96 19.60 -24.17 -22.74
N ASP A 97 19.33 -24.92 -21.68
CA ASP A 97 19.93 -26.24 -21.50
C ASP A 97 19.37 -27.27 -22.50
N SER A 98 18.07 -27.22 -22.79
CA SER A 98 17.45 -28.04 -23.84
C SER A 98 18.09 -27.80 -25.22
N ILE A 99 18.35 -26.54 -25.58
CA ILE A 99 19.08 -26.19 -26.82
C ILE A 99 20.51 -26.73 -26.77
N ARG A 100 21.19 -26.62 -25.62
CA ARG A 100 22.55 -27.14 -25.44
C ARG A 100 22.60 -28.66 -25.62
N ILE A 101 21.67 -29.39 -25.00
CA ILE A 101 21.57 -30.85 -25.11
C ILE A 101 21.28 -31.25 -26.56
N HIS A 102 20.31 -30.61 -27.22
CA HIS A 102 20.01 -30.87 -28.63
C HIS A 102 21.25 -30.66 -29.53
N ASN A 103 21.96 -29.54 -29.35
CA ASN A 103 23.18 -29.25 -30.11
C ASN A 103 24.30 -30.27 -29.83
N SER A 104 24.42 -30.77 -28.59
CA SER A 104 25.39 -31.82 -28.24
C SER A 104 25.03 -33.19 -28.80
N ALA A 105 23.74 -33.52 -28.91
CA ALA A 105 23.24 -34.75 -29.51
C ALA A 105 23.44 -34.73 -31.03
N VAL A 106 23.11 -33.61 -31.69
CA VAL A 106 23.40 -33.41 -33.12
C VAL A 106 24.90 -33.54 -33.38
N ARG A 107 25.76 -32.89 -32.58
CA ARG A 107 27.23 -32.98 -32.75
C ARG A 107 27.78 -34.40 -32.58
N ARG A 108 27.19 -35.23 -31.71
CA ARG A 108 27.55 -36.65 -31.57
C ARG A 108 27.08 -37.50 -32.75
N HIS A 109 25.96 -37.16 -33.37
CA HIS A 109 25.45 -37.87 -34.55
C HIS A 109 26.36 -37.69 -35.77
N TRP A 110 26.95 -36.50 -35.96
CA TRP A 110 27.92 -36.24 -37.04
C TRP A 110 29.30 -36.89 -36.84
N HIS A 111 29.62 -37.39 -35.64
CA HIS A 111 30.92 -38.02 -35.35
C HIS A 111 30.96 -39.53 -35.64
N CYS A 112 29.85 -40.17 -36.00
CA CYS A 112 29.88 -41.50 -36.60
C CYS A 112 29.93 -41.37 -38.13
N GLY A 113 31.14 -41.23 -38.67
CA GLY A 113 31.39 -41.44 -40.09
C GLY A 113 31.09 -42.90 -40.49
N PRO A 114 30.80 -43.17 -41.77
CA PRO A 114 30.42 -44.50 -42.22
C PRO A 114 31.54 -45.52 -41.93
N LEU A 115 31.17 -46.69 -41.42
CA LEU A 115 32.01 -47.87 -41.34
C LEU A 115 32.60 -48.13 -42.73
N ARG A 116 33.88 -47.81 -42.90
CA ARG A 116 34.64 -48.11 -44.12
C ARG A 116 34.77 -49.63 -44.21
N GLU A 117 34.13 -50.22 -45.20
CA GLU A 117 34.28 -51.63 -45.61
C GLU A 117 35.77 -52.01 -45.63
N GLU A 118 36.15 -53.02 -44.84
CA GLU A 118 37.36 -53.81 -45.08
C GLU A 118 37.19 -54.52 -46.43
N LYS A 119 37.96 -54.10 -47.45
CA LYS A 119 38.15 -54.90 -48.65
C LYS A 119 39.30 -55.88 -48.40
N GLU A 120 38.96 -57.17 -48.30
CA GLU A 120 39.89 -58.29 -48.49
C GLU A 120 40.49 -58.26 -49.89
N ILE A 121 41.82 -58.14 -50.01
CA ILE A 121 42.69 -58.82 -51.01
C ILE A 121 44.07 -59.01 -50.38
#